data_AF-A0A8T2H4M9-F1
#
_entry.id   AF-A0A8T2H4M9-F1
#
_cell.length_a   1.000
_cell.length_b   1.000
_cell.length_c   1.000
_cell.angle_alpha   90.00
_cell.angle_beta   90.00
_cell.angle_gamma   90.00
#
_symmetry.space_group_name_H-M   'P 1'
#
loop_
_entity.id
_entity.type
_entity.pdbx_description
1 polymer ?
#
loop_
_entity_poly.entity_id
_entity_poly.type
_entity_poly.pdbx_seq_one_letter_code
_entity_poly.pdbx_strand_id
1 'polypeptide(L)'
;MASSGSEAKANYAPISTNEPVVSVDWLHSNLGDADIKVLDASWYMAHEQRNPIQEYQVAHIPGALFFDLNGIADRKTNLRHMLPSEEAFAAGCSALGIENNDGVVVYDGMGLFSAARVWWMFRVFGHDKVWVLDGGLPKWRASGYDVESSVSNDAILKASAATEAIEKIYQGQTISPITFQTKFRPHLVLALDQVKENIEDKTYQHIDARSKARFDGIAPEPWKGLPSGHIPGSKCVPFPLMFDSSQTLLPAEELKKQFEQEGKTK
;
A
#
# COMPACT_ATOMS: atom_id res chain seq x y z
N MET A 1 30.43 -3.86 39.15
CA MET A 1 29.69 -2.59 39.05
C MET A 1 29.18 -2.48 37.63
N ALA A 2 27.90 -2.75 37.42
CA ALA A 2 27.25 -2.64 36.12
C ALA A 2 26.80 -1.19 35.93
N SER A 3 27.35 -0.52 34.91
CA SER A 3 26.84 0.77 34.43
C SER A 3 25.75 0.46 33.40
N SER A 4 24.50 0.60 33.82
CA SER A 4 23.34 0.66 32.94
C SER A 4 23.29 2.04 32.30
N GLY A 5 23.75 2.17 31.06
CA GLY A 5 23.41 3.31 30.22
C GLY A 5 21.97 3.14 29.76
N SER A 6 21.03 3.90 30.32
CA SER A 6 19.74 4.08 29.67
C SER A 6 19.98 4.95 28.44
N GLU A 7 19.96 4.37 27.25
CA GLU A 7 19.85 5.15 26.03
C GLU A 7 18.55 5.95 26.09
N ALA A 8 18.70 7.28 26.04
CA ALA A 8 17.60 8.21 26.00
C ALA A 8 16.77 7.92 24.75
N LYS A 9 15.50 7.51 24.93
CA LYS A 9 14.51 7.48 23.85
C LYS A 9 14.52 8.86 23.20
N ALA A 10 14.92 8.93 21.93
CA ALA A 10 14.91 10.18 21.19
C ALA A 10 13.45 10.65 21.09
N ASN A 11 13.14 11.75 21.79
CA ASN A 11 11.86 12.44 21.70
C ASN A 11 11.75 13.06 20.30
N TYR A 12 11.19 12.32 19.34
CA TYR A 12 10.85 12.86 18.03
C TYR A 12 9.38 13.28 17.98
N ALA A 13 9.12 14.28 17.13
CA ALA A 13 7.77 14.81 16.93
C ALA A 13 6.84 13.68 16.47
N PRO A 14 5.66 13.51 17.09
CA PRO A 14 4.70 12.52 16.64
C PRO A 14 4.37 12.80 15.17
N ILE A 15 4.51 11.79 14.31
CA ILE A 15 4.04 11.93 12.93
C ILE A 15 2.53 12.13 13.00
N SER A 16 2.07 13.21 12.38
CA SER A 16 0.65 13.44 12.19
C SER A 16 0.05 12.28 11.41
N THR A 17 -0.97 11.64 11.97
CA THR A 17 -1.81 10.68 11.23
C THR A 17 -2.68 11.36 10.17
N ASN A 18 -2.62 12.69 10.06
CA ASN A 18 -3.30 13.44 9.00
C ASN A 18 -2.47 13.54 7.71
N GLU A 19 -1.16 13.32 7.79
CA GLU A 19 -0.30 13.28 6.60
C GLU A 19 -0.26 11.86 6.03
N PRO A 20 -0.45 11.66 4.71
CA PRO A 20 -0.46 10.33 4.12
C PRO A 20 0.94 9.76 3.88
N VAL A 21 1.98 10.61 3.96
CA VAL A 21 3.36 10.27 3.60
C VAL A 21 4.37 10.67 4.67
N VAL A 22 5.52 9.99 4.68
CA VAL A 22 6.73 10.34 5.44
C VAL A 22 7.92 10.43 4.50
N SER A 23 8.89 11.30 4.81
CA SER A 23 10.11 11.42 3.98
C SER A 23 11.09 10.28 4.21
N VAL A 24 11.97 10.05 3.24
CA VAL A 24 13.09 9.10 3.35
C VAL A 24 14.04 9.46 4.51
N ASP A 25 14.29 10.75 4.73
CA ASP A 25 15.13 11.22 5.85
C ASP A 25 14.49 10.91 7.20
N TRP A 26 13.17 11.06 7.30
CA TRP A 26 12.42 10.71 8.50
C TRP A 26 12.53 9.22 8.76
N LEU A 27 12.26 8.37 7.75
CA LEU A 27 12.35 6.93 7.93
C LEU A 27 13.78 6.51 8.29
N HIS A 28 14.80 7.04 7.63
CA HIS A 28 16.19 6.74 7.92
C HIS A 28 16.56 7.10 9.38
N SER A 29 16.08 8.23 9.89
CA SER A 29 16.34 8.66 11.27
C SER A 29 15.58 7.85 12.33
N ASN A 30 14.53 7.15 11.94
CA ASN A 30 13.68 6.32 12.83
C ASN A 30 13.82 4.82 12.52
N LEU A 31 14.76 4.46 11.65
CA LEU A 31 15.04 3.08 11.29
C LEU A 31 15.57 2.35 12.52
N GLY A 32 14.92 1.26 12.90
CA GLY A 32 15.26 0.47 14.10
C GLY A 32 14.42 0.78 15.35
N ASP A 33 13.49 1.74 15.29
CA ASP A 33 12.43 1.81 16.32
C ASP A 33 11.60 0.51 16.25
N ALA A 34 11.50 -0.19 17.38
CA ALA A 34 10.78 -1.46 17.48
C ALA A 34 9.28 -1.32 17.16
N ASP A 35 8.73 -0.13 17.38
CA ASP A 35 7.33 0.21 17.13
C ASP A 35 7.08 0.60 15.67
N ILE A 36 8.10 0.67 14.79
CA ILE A 36 7.95 0.97 13.36
C ILE A 36 8.18 -0.29 12.52
N LYS A 37 7.17 -0.68 11.74
CA LYS A 37 7.26 -1.74 10.73
C LYS A 37 7.37 -1.12 9.35
N VAL A 38 8.42 -1.49 8.62
CA VAL A 38 8.61 -1.06 7.23
C VAL A 38 8.16 -2.19 6.31
N LEU A 39 7.31 -1.88 5.33
CA LEU A 39 6.75 -2.84 4.40
C LEU A 39 7.17 -2.50 2.96
N ASP A 40 7.86 -3.43 2.31
CA ASP A 40 7.96 -3.46 0.85
C ASP A 40 6.67 -4.05 0.29
N ALA A 41 5.84 -3.21 -0.32
CA ALA A 41 4.59 -3.60 -0.98
C ALA A 41 4.72 -3.63 -2.50
N SER A 42 5.93 -3.88 -3.03
CA SER A 42 6.20 -3.89 -4.46
C SER A 42 5.29 -4.87 -5.20
N TRP A 43 4.59 -4.34 -6.20
CA TRP A 43 3.82 -5.11 -7.16
C TRP A 43 3.94 -4.41 -8.52
N TYR A 44 4.10 -5.20 -9.57
CA TYR A 44 4.37 -4.70 -10.91
C TYR A 44 3.35 -5.23 -11.91
N MET A 45 3.12 -4.45 -12.97
CA MET A 45 2.28 -4.90 -14.07
C MET A 45 3.00 -6.01 -14.84
N ALA A 46 2.24 -6.95 -15.39
CA ALA A 46 2.81 -8.12 -16.08
C ALA A 46 3.77 -7.76 -17.24
N HIS A 47 3.54 -6.63 -17.92
CA HIS A 47 4.37 -6.18 -19.03
C HIS A 47 5.73 -5.60 -18.59
N GLU A 48 5.90 -5.24 -17.31
CA GLU A 48 7.16 -4.75 -16.78
C GLU A 48 8.20 -5.88 -16.61
N GLN A 49 7.75 -7.15 -16.60
CA GLN A 49 8.61 -8.34 -16.48
C GLN A 49 9.53 -8.29 -15.24
N ARG A 50 9.07 -7.61 -14.19
CA ARG A 50 9.75 -7.49 -12.90
C ARG A 50 9.19 -8.49 -11.91
N ASN A 51 10.05 -9.03 -11.06
CA ASN A 51 9.66 -9.95 -10.01
C ASN A 51 9.88 -9.27 -8.64
N PRO A 52 8.80 -8.85 -7.95
CA PRO A 52 8.92 -8.03 -6.75
C PRO A 52 9.61 -8.76 -5.59
N ILE A 53 9.33 -10.05 -5.38
CA ILE A 53 9.97 -10.80 -4.30
C ILE A 53 11.46 -11.03 -4.56
N GLN A 54 11.85 -11.26 -5.83
CA GLN A 54 13.27 -11.38 -6.18
C GLN A 54 14.01 -10.04 -6.05
N GLU A 55 13.38 -8.93 -6.44
CA GLU A 55 13.98 -7.61 -6.28
C GLU A 55 14.15 -7.24 -4.80
N TYR A 56 13.14 -7.52 -3.96
CA TYR A 56 13.22 -7.38 -2.51
C TYR A 56 14.40 -8.18 -1.93
N GLN A 57 14.55 -9.45 -2.34
CA GLN A 57 15.67 -10.31 -1.91
C GLN A 57 17.04 -9.72 -2.27
N VAL A 58 17.14 -9.07 -3.42
CA VAL A 58 18.39 -8.44 -3.87
C VAL A 58 18.66 -7.16 -3.10
N ALA A 59 17.67 -6.28 -2.91
CA ALA A 59 17.87 -5.01 -2.24
C ALA A 59 16.56 -4.37 -1.76
N HIS A 60 16.39 -4.27 -0.45
CA HIS A 60 15.26 -3.64 0.25
C HIS A 60 15.75 -2.72 1.38
N ILE A 61 14.86 -1.88 1.93
CA ILE A 61 15.18 -1.04 3.09
C ILE A 61 15.50 -1.92 4.31
N PRO A 62 16.56 -1.64 5.09
CA PRO A 62 16.96 -2.48 6.22
C PRO A 62 15.82 -2.81 7.18
N GLY A 63 15.66 -4.08 7.53
CA GLY A 63 14.60 -4.56 8.41
C GLY A 63 13.18 -4.54 7.84
N ALA A 64 12.98 -4.14 6.57
CA ALA A 64 11.67 -4.14 5.95
C ALA A 64 11.14 -5.57 5.73
N LEU A 65 9.85 -5.77 5.94
CA LEU A 65 9.13 -7.00 5.60
C LEU A 65 8.56 -6.91 4.19
N PHE A 66 8.38 -8.05 3.52
CA PHE A 66 7.68 -8.08 2.23
C PHE A 66 6.17 -8.29 2.43
N PHE A 67 5.37 -7.36 1.94
CA PHE A 67 3.90 -7.45 1.91
C PHE A 67 3.44 -7.90 0.53
N ASP A 68 3.10 -9.18 0.39
CA ASP A 68 2.58 -9.71 -0.87
C ASP A 68 1.15 -9.24 -1.14
N LEU A 69 1.01 -8.21 -1.97
CA LEU A 69 -0.29 -7.64 -2.35
C LEU A 69 -1.21 -8.65 -3.09
N ASN A 70 -0.68 -9.71 -3.71
CA ASN A 70 -1.50 -10.78 -4.29
C ASN A 70 -1.87 -11.83 -3.26
N GLY A 71 -1.00 -12.07 -2.28
CA GLY A 71 -1.19 -13.02 -1.19
C GLY A 71 -2.20 -12.53 -0.15
N ILE A 72 -2.11 -11.26 0.23
CA ILE A 72 -2.97 -10.60 1.22
C ILE A 72 -4.15 -9.94 0.49
N ALA A 73 -4.98 -10.77 -0.13
CA ALA A 73 -6.14 -10.38 -0.92
C ALA A 73 -7.28 -11.39 -0.74
N ASP A 74 -8.49 -11.06 -1.19
CA ASP A 74 -9.57 -12.06 -1.26
C ASP A 74 -9.26 -13.12 -2.32
N ARG A 75 -9.09 -14.36 -1.84
CA ARG A 75 -8.73 -15.53 -2.64
C ARG A 75 -9.94 -16.31 -3.16
N LYS A 76 -11.16 -15.89 -2.81
CA LYS A 76 -12.41 -16.54 -3.25
C LYS A 76 -12.91 -16.05 -4.61
N THR A 77 -12.29 -15.02 -5.16
CA THR A 77 -12.70 -14.37 -6.40
C THR A 77 -11.57 -14.33 -7.43
N ASN A 78 -11.93 -14.33 -8.71
CA ASN A 78 -10.99 -14.15 -9.82
C ASN A 78 -10.73 -12.66 -10.13
N LEU A 79 -11.39 -11.75 -9.40
CA LEU A 79 -11.11 -10.32 -9.47
C LEU A 79 -9.78 -10.01 -8.79
N ARG A 80 -9.04 -9.06 -9.34
CA ARG A 80 -7.68 -8.75 -8.88
C ARG A 80 -7.72 -7.82 -7.68
N HIS A 81 -6.82 -8.05 -6.72
CA HIS A 81 -6.57 -7.18 -5.57
C HIS A 81 -7.83 -6.83 -4.76
N MET A 82 -8.80 -7.73 -4.71
CA MET A 82 -9.97 -7.56 -3.85
C MET A 82 -9.54 -7.56 -2.38
N LEU A 83 -10.19 -6.72 -1.57
CA LEU A 83 -9.92 -6.67 -0.14
C LEU A 83 -10.16 -8.05 0.48
N PRO A 84 -9.24 -8.56 1.31
CA PRO A 84 -9.51 -9.76 2.09
C PRO A 84 -10.65 -9.54 3.11
N SER A 85 -11.12 -10.59 3.78
CA SER A 85 -12.02 -10.40 4.93
C SER A 85 -11.26 -9.79 6.11
N GLU A 86 -11.99 -9.25 7.09
CA GLU A 86 -11.40 -8.72 8.33
C GLU A 86 -10.51 -9.75 9.04
N GLU A 87 -11.01 -10.98 9.17
CA GLU A 87 -10.29 -12.08 9.83
C GLU A 87 -9.04 -12.47 9.05
N ALA A 88 -9.12 -12.47 7.72
CA ALA A 88 -7.99 -12.85 6.88
C ALA A 88 -6.91 -11.76 6.92
N PHE A 89 -7.29 -10.46 6.85
CA PHE A 89 -6.35 -9.36 6.99
C PHE A 89 -5.67 -9.34 8.36
N ALA A 90 -6.43 -9.55 9.44
CA ALA A 90 -5.92 -9.70 10.80
C ALA A 90 -4.88 -10.82 10.89
N ALA A 91 -5.18 -11.99 10.31
CA ALA A 91 -4.28 -13.13 10.30
C ALA A 91 -3.00 -12.86 9.49
N GLY A 92 -3.11 -12.23 8.32
CA GLY A 92 -1.97 -11.84 7.49
C GLY A 92 -1.04 -10.85 8.19
N CYS A 93 -1.60 -9.79 8.80
CA CYS A 93 -0.82 -8.81 9.56
C CYS A 93 -0.14 -9.44 10.79
N SER A 94 -0.87 -10.31 11.50
CA SER A 94 -0.31 -11.03 12.67
C SER A 94 0.86 -11.93 12.28
N ALA A 95 0.76 -12.63 11.14
CA ALA A 95 1.84 -13.49 10.63
C ALA A 95 3.07 -12.69 10.15
N LEU A 96 2.88 -11.45 9.69
CA LEU A 96 3.98 -10.52 9.43
C LEU A 96 4.62 -9.98 10.72
N GLY A 97 4.01 -10.20 11.89
CA GLY A 97 4.46 -9.65 13.17
C GLY A 97 4.09 -8.18 13.35
N ILE A 98 2.97 -7.76 12.78
CA ILE A 98 2.39 -6.43 12.93
C ILE A 98 1.33 -6.47 14.03
N GLU A 99 1.34 -5.48 14.91
CA GLU A 99 0.40 -5.28 16.00
C GLU A 99 -0.37 -3.95 15.84
N ASN A 100 -1.45 -3.77 16.60
CA ASN A 100 -2.28 -2.56 16.49
C ASN A 100 -1.57 -1.27 16.89
N ASN A 101 -0.53 -1.34 17.72
CA ASN A 101 0.19 -0.16 18.22
C ASN A 101 1.33 0.28 17.30
N ASP A 102 1.77 -0.58 16.40
CA ASP A 102 2.86 -0.32 15.46
C ASP A 102 2.53 0.89 14.57
N GLY A 103 3.54 1.65 14.20
CA GLY A 103 3.53 2.50 13.03
C GLY A 103 3.97 1.72 11.80
N VAL A 104 3.26 1.87 10.69
CA VAL A 104 3.54 1.15 9.44
C VAL A 104 3.99 2.14 8.37
N VAL A 105 5.18 1.95 7.82
CA VAL A 105 5.68 2.72 6.67
C VAL A 105 5.75 1.80 5.46
N VAL A 106 4.99 2.12 4.43
CA VAL A 106 4.86 1.30 3.22
C VAL A 106 5.61 1.96 2.08
N TYR A 107 6.42 1.21 1.35
CA TYR A 107 7.04 1.67 0.11
C TYR A 107 6.89 0.64 -1.00
N ASP A 108 7.29 1.01 -2.22
CA ASP A 108 7.47 0.08 -3.32
C ASP A 108 8.69 0.47 -4.18
N GLY A 109 9.06 -0.44 -5.07
CA GLY A 109 10.19 -0.29 -5.99
C GLY A 109 9.93 0.56 -7.23
N MET A 110 8.77 1.24 -7.33
CA MET A 110 8.48 2.25 -8.38
C MET A 110 8.53 3.68 -7.86
N GLY A 111 8.50 3.87 -6.54
CA GLY A 111 8.39 5.17 -5.88
C GLY A 111 7.05 5.27 -5.18
N LEU A 112 5.97 5.44 -5.94
CA LEU A 112 4.61 5.38 -5.42
C LEU A 112 3.65 4.78 -6.45
N PHE A 113 3.40 3.49 -6.31
CA PHE A 113 2.49 2.73 -7.17
C PHE A 113 1.58 1.81 -6.35
N SER A 114 2.12 0.69 -5.85
CA SER A 114 1.38 -0.31 -5.08
C SER A 114 1.36 0.00 -3.58
N ALA A 115 2.30 0.78 -3.06
CA ALA A 115 2.36 1.16 -1.65
C ALA A 115 1.08 1.88 -1.18
N ALA A 116 0.53 2.77 -2.01
CA ALA A 116 -0.71 3.48 -1.71
C ALA A 116 -1.91 2.53 -1.52
N ARG A 117 -1.94 1.39 -2.20
CA ARG A 117 -2.98 0.37 -2.00
C ARG A 117 -2.90 -0.23 -0.61
N VAL A 118 -1.71 -0.59 -0.15
CA VAL A 118 -1.52 -1.19 1.18
C VAL A 118 -1.77 -0.17 2.29
N TRP A 119 -1.30 1.08 2.14
CA TRP A 119 -1.68 2.18 3.02
C TRP A 119 -3.21 2.30 3.17
N TRP A 120 -3.93 2.30 2.06
CA TRP A 120 -5.39 2.34 2.08
C TRP A 120 -6.01 1.10 2.73
N MET A 121 -5.46 -0.09 2.51
CA MET A 121 -5.95 -1.33 3.14
C MET A 121 -5.89 -1.25 4.67
N PHE A 122 -4.76 -0.82 5.24
CA PHE A 122 -4.64 -0.63 6.69
C PHE A 122 -5.70 0.34 7.23
N ARG A 123 -5.93 1.47 6.53
CA ARG A 123 -6.95 2.45 6.92
C ARG A 123 -8.37 1.91 6.81
N VAL A 124 -8.69 1.15 5.76
CA VAL A 124 -9.97 0.44 5.60
C VAL A 124 -10.22 -0.49 6.77
N PHE A 125 -9.19 -1.16 7.27
CA PHE A 125 -9.27 -2.05 8.43
C PHE A 125 -9.03 -1.35 9.77
N GLY A 126 -9.04 -0.02 9.81
CA GLY A 126 -9.11 0.74 11.05
C GLY A 126 -7.76 1.16 11.66
N HIS A 127 -6.66 0.96 10.95
CA HIS A 127 -5.31 1.30 11.41
C HIS A 127 -4.82 2.60 10.76
N ASP A 128 -4.74 3.69 11.54
CA ASP A 128 -4.38 5.03 11.04
C ASP A 128 -2.90 5.37 11.17
N LYS A 129 -2.11 4.62 11.95
CA LYS A 129 -0.66 4.81 12.06
C LYS A 129 0.06 4.20 10.86
N VAL A 130 -0.34 4.60 9.66
CA VAL A 130 0.20 4.07 8.42
C VAL A 130 0.50 5.21 7.45
N TRP A 131 1.68 5.15 6.85
CA TRP A 131 2.19 6.16 5.93
C TRP A 131 2.82 5.50 4.71
N VAL A 132 2.83 6.22 3.59
CA VAL A 132 3.64 5.84 2.42
C VAL A 132 5.00 6.54 2.50
N LEU A 133 6.08 5.84 2.15
CA LEU A 133 7.40 6.44 2.01
C LEU A 133 7.45 7.28 0.73
N ASP A 134 7.55 8.59 0.90
CA ASP A 134 7.48 9.55 -0.20
C ASP A 134 8.69 9.42 -1.13
N GLY A 135 8.46 9.03 -2.39
CA GLY A 135 9.51 8.69 -3.36
C GLY A 135 10.03 7.24 -3.30
N GLY A 136 9.54 6.43 -2.36
CA GLY A 136 9.79 4.99 -2.24
C GLY A 136 11.26 4.57 -2.24
N LEU A 137 11.52 3.33 -2.66
CA LEU A 137 12.88 2.79 -2.77
C LEU A 137 13.79 3.58 -3.73
N PRO A 138 13.31 4.11 -4.87
CA PRO A 138 14.14 4.93 -5.75
C PRO A 138 14.75 6.15 -5.04
N LYS A 139 13.94 6.92 -4.30
CA LYS A 139 14.42 8.10 -3.58
C LYS A 139 15.29 7.73 -2.38
N TRP A 140 14.98 6.63 -1.69
CA TRP A 140 15.83 6.08 -0.63
C TRP A 140 17.26 5.84 -1.12
N ARG A 141 17.41 5.13 -2.24
CA ARG A 141 18.72 4.86 -2.86
C ARG A 141 19.40 6.13 -3.36
N ALA A 142 18.64 7.04 -4.00
CA ALA A 142 19.17 8.31 -4.47
C ALA A 142 19.69 9.21 -3.34
N SER A 143 19.17 9.04 -2.12
CA SER A 143 19.60 9.75 -0.92
C SER A 143 20.85 9.12 -0.28
N GLY A 144 21.38 8.03 -0.85
CA GLY A 144 22.59 7.36 -0.38
C GLY A 144 22.38 6.49 0.86
N TYR A 145 21.12 6.15 1.18
CA TYR A 145 20.82 5.29 2.32
C TYR A 145 21.03 3.81 2.01
N ASP A 146 21.46 3.08 3.03
CA ASP A 146 21.80 1.66 2.93
C ASP A 146 20.59 0.81 2.56
N VAL A 147 20.86 -0.28 1.85
CA VAL A 147 19.89 -1.33 1.55
C VAL A 147 20.43 -2.66 2.03
N GLU A 148 19.53 -3.55 2.43
CA GLU A 148 19.85 -4.92 2.78
C GLU A 148 19.50 -5.86 1.61
N SER A 149 20.26 -6.93 1.48
CA SER A 149 19.88 -8.08 0.66
C SER A 149 19.42 -9.20 1.58
N SER A 150 18.22 -9.73 1.37
CA SER A 150 17.72 -10.85 2.18
C SER A 150 18.21 -12.16 1.59
N VAL A 151 19.30 -12.68 2.17
CA VAL A 151 19.49 -14.14 2.32
C VAL A 151 18.73 -14.67 3.55
N SER A 152 18.13 -13.78 4.36
CA SER A 152 17.43 -14.15 5.58
C SER A 152 16.11 -14.85 5.28
N ASN A 153 16.01 -16.11 5.75
CA ASN A 153 14.78 -16.87 5.66
C ASN A 153 13.61 -16.19 6.38
N ASP A 154 13.84 -15.43 7.45
CA ASP A 154 12.76 -14.99 8.34
C ASP A 154 11.75 -14.04 7.68
N ALA A 155 12.18 -13.00 6.97
CA ALA A 155 11.25 -12.07 6.32
C ALA A 155 10.47 -12.71 5.16
N ILE A 156 11.13 -13.59 4.40
CA ILE A 156 10.49 -14.38 3.33
C ILE A 156 9.51 -15.39 3.93
N LEU A 157 9.89 -16.05 5.03
CA LEU A 157 9.02 -16.99 5.75
C LEU A 157 7.80 -16.28 6.31
N LYS A 158 7.94 -15.07 6.85
CA LYS A 158 6.82 -14.23 7.30
C LYS A 158 5.87 -13.86 6.16
N ALA A 159 6.39 -13.45 5.01
CA ALA A 159 5.57 -13.17 3.83
C ALA A 159 4.80 -14.40 3.34
N SER A 160 5.45 -15.57 3.31
CA SER A 160 4.79 -16.85 2.99
C SER A 160 3.73 -17.21 4.03
N ALA A 161 4.07 -17.11 5.32
CA ALA A 161 3.17 -17.40 6.43
C ALA A 161 1.93 -16.49 6.43
N ALA A 162 2.08 -15.22 6.05
CA ALA A 162 0.97 -14.29 5.91
C ALA A 162 0.00 -14.71 4.80
N THR A 163 0.53 -15.12 3.65
CA THR A 163 -0.28 -15.64 2.54
C THR A 163 -0.98 -16.95 2.93
N GLU A 164 -0.27 -17.87 3.58
CA GLU A 164 -0.85 -19.12 4.08
C GLU A 164 -1.94 -18.88 5.14
N ALA A 165 -1.75 -17.88 6.02
CA ALA A 165 -2.74 -17.53 7.03
C ALA A 165 -4.05 -17.06 6.38
N ILE A 166 -3.98 -16.21 5.35
CA ILE A 166 -5.13 -15.78 4.54
C ILE A 166 -5.87 -17.00 3.95
N GLU A 167 -5.12 -17.91 3.32
CA GLU A 167 -5.70 -19.10 2.69
C GLU A 167 -6.38 -20.02 3.71
N LYS A 168 -5.76 -20.24 4.87
CA LYS A 168 -6.32 -21.04 5.96
C LYS A 168 -7.63 -20.46 6.50
N ILE A 169 -7.71 -19.14 6.68
CA ILE A 169 -8.96 -18.46 7.06
C ILE A 169 -10.07 -18.75 6.03
N TYR A 170 -9.75 -18.67 4.73
CA TYR A 170 -10.74 -18.95 3.69
C TYR A 170 -11.12 -20.43 3.57
N GLN A 171 -10.27 -21.34 4.06
CA GLN A 171 -10.58 -22.76 4.23
C GLN A 171 -11.37 -23.05 5.52
N GLY A 172 -11.72 -22.03 6.30
CA GLY A 172 -12.48 -22.18 7.56
C GLY A 172 -11.64 -22.64 8.74
N GLN A 173 -10.31 -22.51 8.66
CA GLN A 173 -9.42 -22.84 9.77
C GLN A 173 -9.25 -21.64 10.71
N THR A 174 -9.06 -21.93 12.00
CA THR A 174 -8.75 -20.91 13.01
C THR A 174 -7.24 -20.66 13.05
N ILE A 175 -6.84 -19.39 12.99
CA ILE A 175 -5.46 -18.94 13.19
C ILE A 175 -5.31 -18.37 14.60
N SER A 176 -4.23 -18.74 15.28
CA SER A 176 -3.86 -18.22 16.60
C SER A 176 -2.33 -18.28 16.77
N PRO A 177 -1.69 -17.29 17.41
CA PRO A 177 -2.31 -16.07 17.94
C PRO A 177 -2.68 -15.06 16.83
N ILE A 178 -3.70 -14.24 17.10
CA ILE A 178 -4.01 -13.03 16.33
C ILE A 178 -3.57 -11.83 17.16
N THR A 179 -2.60 -11.08 16.65
CA THR A 179 -2.00 -9.91 17.32
C THR A 179 -2.46 -8.58 16.70
N PHE A 180 -3.13 -8.65 15.55
CA PHE A 180 -3.70 -7.51 14.86
C PHE A 180 -5.23 -7.59 14.83
N GLN A 181 -5.90 -6.56 15.35
CA GLN A 181 -7.35 -6.42 15.36
C GLN A 181 -7.80 -5.42 14.30
N THR A 182 -8.88 -5.75 13.58
CA THR A 182 -9.46 -4.85 12.58
C THR A 182 -10.67 -4.10 13.12
N LYS A 183 -10.93 -2.94 12.52
CA LYS A 183 -12.18 -2.21 12.62
C LYS A 183 -12.55 -1.72 11.23
N PHE A 184 -13.26 -2.55 10.47
CA PHE A 184 -13.62 -2.23 9.09
C PHE A 184 -14.40 -0.92 8.96
N ARG A 185 -13.99 -0.11 7.97
CA ARG A 185 -14.55 1.20 7.65
C ARG A 185 -15.26 1.14 6.30
N PRO A 186 -16.56 0.77 6.27
CA PRO A 186 -17.26 0.53 5.01
C PRO A 186 -17.36 1.78 4.12
N HIS A 187 -17.29 2.99 4.68
CA HIS A 187 -17.32 4.24 3.90
C HIS A 187 -16.06 4.49 3.05
N LEU A 188 -14.99 3.70 3.23
CA LEU A 188 -13.76 3.79 2.43
C LEU A 188 -13.76 2.84 1.21
N VAL A 189 -14.82 2.06 1.02
CA VAL A 189 -14.96 1.06 -0.05
C VAL A 189 -16.35 1.16 -0.66
N LEU A 190 -16.45 1.16 -1.99
CA LEU A 190 -17.73 1.05 -2.68
C LEU A 190 -17.85 -0.32 -3.35
N ALA A 191 -18.94 -1.03 -3.05
CA ALA A 191 -19.32 -2.25 -3.73
C ALA A 191 -19.89 -1.96 -5.13
N LEU A 192 -19.95 -2.97 -6.00
CA LEU A 192 -20.41 -2.82 -7.37
C LEU A 192 -21.82 -2.21 -7.46
N ASP A 193 -22.75 -2.64 -6.61
CA ASP A 193 -24.13 -2.14 -6.67
C ASP A 193 -24.22 -0.68 -6.20
N GLN A 194 -23.41 -0.27 -5.21
CA GLN A 194 -23.30 1.14 -4.81
C GLN A 194 -22.72 2.02 -5.93
N VAL A 195 -21.75 1.50 -6.70
CA VAL A 195 -21.23 2.20 -7.88
C VAL A 195 -22.31 2.33 -8.95
N LYS A 196 -23.11 1.28 -9.20
CA LYS A 196 -24.21 1.33 -10.16
C LYS A 196 -25.30 2.32 -9.75
N GLU A 197 -25.69 2.31 -8.48
CA GLU A 197 -26.64 3.28 -7.93
C GLU A 197 -26.12 4.71 -8.12
N ASN A 198 -24.84 4.96 -7.82
CA ASN A 198 -24.25 6.29 -7.98
C ASN A 198 -24.11 6.76 -9.44
N ILE A 199 -24.12 5.86 -10.43
CA ILE A 199 -24.18 6.27 -11.86
C ILE A 199 -25.48 7.02 -12.15
N GLU A 200 -26.59 6.54 -11.57
CA GLU A 200 -27.91 7.14 -11.73
C GLU A 200 -28.08 8.36 -10.83
N ASP A 201 -27.77 8.21 -9.53
CA ASP A 201 -28.01 9.23 -8.51
C ASP A 201 -27.05 10.42 -8.62
N LYS A 202 -25.81 10.18 -9.07
CA LYS A 202 -24.73 11.18 -9.20
C LYS A 202 -24.43 11.91 -7.89
N THR A 203 -24.59 11.22 -6.76
CA THR A 203 -24.32 11.72 -5.42
C THR A 203 -22.82 11.98 -5.20
N TYR A 204 -21.97 11.14 -5.78
CA TYR A 204 -20.52 11.24 -5.72
C TYR A 204 -19.90 11.34 -7.11
N GLN A 205 -18.73 11.98 -7.20
CA GLN A 205 -17.91 11.95 -8.40
C GLN A 205 -17.09 10.66 -8.47
N HIS A 206 -17.17 9.95 -9.59
CA HIS A 206 -16.29 8.82 -9.88
C HIS A 206 -15.00 9.31 -10.53
N ILE A 207 -13.86 9.04 -9.89
CA ILE A 207 -12.52 9.30 -10.45
C ILE A 207 -11.85 7.98 -10.82
N ASP A 208 -11.37 7.89 -12.05
CA ASP A 208 -10.62 6.76 -12.59
C ASP A 208 -9.15 7.16 -12.72
N ALA A 209 -8.29 6.41 -12.04
CA ALA A 209 -6.86 6.68 -11.94
C ALA A 209 -6.03 6.06 -13.09
N ARG A 210 -6.66 5.32 -14.02
CA ARG A 210 -5.97 4.71 -15.16
C ARG A 210 -5.49 5.78 -16.14
N SER A 211 -4.58 5.40 -17.04
CA SER A 211 -4.15 6.24 -18.15
C SER A 211 -5.34 6.67 -19.02
N LYS A 212 -5.30 7.89 -19.55
CA LYS A 212 -6.33 8.44 -20.45
C LYS A 212 -6.64 7.52 -21.64
N ALA A 213 -5.62 6.91 -22.25
CA ALA A 213 -5.82 6.00 -23.38
C ALA A 213 -6.66 4.75 -23.03
N ARG A 214 -6.48 4.17 -21.83
CA ARG A 214 -7.29 3.04 -21.34
C ARG A 214 -8.72 3.47 -21.01
N PHE A 215 -8.84 4.63 -20.37
CA PHE A 215 -10.13 5.25 -20.04
C PHE A 215 -10.97 5.55 -21.30
N ASP A 216 -10.34 6.07 -22.35
CA ASP A 216 -11.00 6.41 -23.62
C ASP A 216 -11.28 5.19 -24.51
N GLY A 217 -10.85 3.99 -24.09
CA GLY A 217 -11.04 2.79 -24.89
C GLY A 217 -9.99 2.58 -26.00
N ILE A 218 -9.02 3.48 -26.15
CA ILE A 218 -8.01 3.47 -27.22
C ILE A 218 -6.94 2.40 -26.97
N ALA A 219 -6.46 2.29 -25.73
CA ALA A 219 -5.45 1.30 -25.34
C ALA A 219 -6.14 0.09 -24.70
N PRO A 220 -5.62 -1.14 -24.91
CA PRO A 220 -6.14 -2.33 -24.27
C PRO A 220 -5.89 -2.30 -22.76
N GLU A 221 -6.75 -2.98 -22.02
CA GLU A 221 -6.46 -3.32 -20.63
C GLU A 221 -5.28 -4.32 -20.56
N PRO A 222 -4.44 -4.25 -19.51
CA PRO A 222 -3.28 -5.15 -19.38
C PRO A 222 -3.69 -6.63 -19.22
N TRP A 223 -4.97 -6.90 -18.95
CA TRP A 223 -5.50 -8.24 -18.73
C TRP A 223 -6.31 -8.70 -19.94
N LYS A 224 -5.90 -9.84 -20.49
CA LYS A 224 -6.53 -10.46 -21.66
C LYS A 224 -8.03 -10.67 -21.42
N GLY A 225 -8.86 -10.19 -22.35
CA GLY A 225 -10.31 -10.38 -22.34
C GLY A 225 -11.10 -9.31 -21.60
N LEU A 226 -10.45 -8.33 -20.96
CA LEU A 226 -11.16 -7.17 -20.41
C LEU A 226 -11.35 -6.08 -21.48
N PRO A 227 -12.58 -5.55 -21.66
CA PRO A 227 -12.81 -4.40 -22.51
C PRO A 227 -12.16 -3.15 -21.89
N SER A 228 -11.64 -2.28 -22.76
CA SER A 228 -11.23 -0.92 -22.42
C SER A 228 -12.47 0.00 -22.30
N GLY A 229 -12.27 1.26 -21.92
CA GLY A 229 -13.36 2.21 -21.65
C GLY A 229 -13.51 2.53 -20.17
N HIS A 230 -14.62 3.14 -19.77
CA HIS A 230 -14.81 3.66 -18.41
C HIS A 230 -16.26 3.56 -17.93
N ILE A 231 -16.43 3.69 -16.61
CA ILE A 231 -17.75 3.79 -15.95
C ILE A 231 -18.46 5.07 -16.43
N PRO A 232 -19.72 5.01 -16.90
CA PRO A 232 -20.45 6.18 -17.33
C PRO A 232 -20.42 7.33 -16.31
N GLY A 233 -20.13 8.54 -16.77
CA GLY A 233 -20.07 9.74 -15.94
C GLY A 233 -18.79 9.92 -15.12
N SER A 234 -17.86 8.95 -15.12
CA SER A 234 -16.59 9.10 -14.41
C SER A 234 -15.64 10.10 -15.09
N LYS A 235 -14.66 10.56 -14.34
CA LYS A 235 -13.57 11.44 -14.80
C LYS A 235 -12.26 10.67 -14.77
N CYS A 236 -11.37 10.99 -15.70
CA CYS A 236 -10.03 10.41 -15.73
C CYS A 236 -9.07 11.37 -15.06
N VAL A 237 -8.45 10.94 -13.95
CA VAL A 237 -7.35 11.66 -13.30
C VAL A 237 -6.21 10.65 -13.14
N PRO A 238 -5.37 10.47 -14.17
CA PRO A 238 -4.31 9.48 -14.15
C PRO A 238 -3.40 9.65 -12.93
N PHE A 239 -3.18 8.57 -12.17
CA PHE A 239 -2.38 8.62 -10.95
C PHE A 239 -0.95 9.21 -11.11
N PRO A 240 -0.25 9.09 -12.27
CA PRO A 240 1.09 9.67 -12.40
C PRO A 240 1.11 11.20 -12.33
N LEU A 241 -0.04 11.87 -12.50
CA LEU A 241 -0.14 13.33 -12.35
C LEU A 241 -0.01 13.78 -10.89
N MET A 242 -0.03 12.85 -9.92
CA MET A 242 0.04 13.17 -8.50
C MET A 242 1.48 13.30 -8.00
N PHE A 243 2.48 13.00 -8.84
CA PHE A 243 3.89 12.97 -8.45
C PHE A 243 4.75 13.90 -9.30
N ASP A 244 5.85 14.35 -8.71
CA ASP A 244 6.90 15.05 -9.43
C ASP A 244 7.86 14.07 -10.15
N SER A 245 8.88 14.61 -10.83
CA SER A 245 9.87 13.81 -11.55
C SER A 245 10.72 12.89 -10.66
N SER A 246 10.71 13.11 -9.34
CA SER A 246 11.39 12.28 -8.35
C SER A 246 10.48 11.20 -7.73
N GLN A 247 9.27 11.03 -8.27
CA GLN A 247 8.22 10.15 -7.73
C GLN A 247 7.76 10.55 -6.32
N THR A 248 7.98 11.81 -5.94
CA THR A 248 7.50 12.39 -4.68
C THR A 248 6.10 12.94 -4.89
N LEU A 249 5.22 12.79 -3.90
CA LEU A 249 3.87 13.36 -3.93
C LEU A 249 3.93 14.88 -4.08
N LEU A 250 3.12 15.42 -5.00
CA LEU A 250 3.02 16.85 -5.18
C LEU A 250 2.46 17.53 -3.91
N PRO A 251 2.85 18.80 -3.64
CA PRO A 251 2.24 19.58 -2.56
C PRO A 251 0.72 19.69 -2.71
N ALA A 252 0.00 19.82 -1.59
CA ALA A 252 -1.47 19.86 -1.56
C ALA A 252 -2.09 20.87 -2.53
N GLU A 253 -1.49 22.05 -2.67
CA GLU A 253 -1.97 23.09 -3.60
C GLU A 253 -1.83 22.68 -5.07
N GLU A 254 -0.79 21.93 -5.43
CA GLU A 254 -0.62 21.41 -6.78
C GLU A 254 -1.53 20.22 -7.04
N LEU A 255 -1.70 19.30 -6.08
CA LEU A 255 -2.69 18.23 -6.17
C LEU A 255 -4.10 18.78 -6.39
N LYS A 256 -4.48 19.82 -5.64
CA LYS A 256 -5.77 20.50 -5.80
C LYS A 256 -5.94 21.02 -7.22
N LYS A 257 -4.91 21.66 -7.81
CA LYS A 257 -4.96 22.10 -9.21
C LYS A 257 -5.14 20.94 -10.17
N GLN A 258 -4.48 19.80 -9.96
CA GLN A 258 -4.67 18.61 -10.81
C GLN A 258 -6.13 18.13 -10.79
N PHE A 259 -6.73 18.02 -9.60
CA PHE A 259 -8.15 17.66 -9.48
C PHE A 259 -9.09 18.72 -10.07
N GLU A 260 -8.80 20.01 -9.92
CA GLU A 260 -9.59 21.08 -10.53
C GLU A 260 -9.46 21.15 -12.05
N GLN A 261 -8.34 20.71 -12.62
CA GLN A 261 -8.12 20.69 -14.07
C GLN A 261 -8.77 19.46 -14.71
N GLU A 262 -8.49 18.28 -14.18
CA GLU A 262 -8.90 16.99 -14.76
C GLU A 262 -10.29 16.53 -14.27
N GLY A 263 -10.71 16.95 -13.07
CA GLY A 263 -11.98 16.56 -12.44
C GLY A 263 -13.18 17.40 -12.86
N LYS A 264 -13.04 18.39 -13.75
CA LYS A 264 -14.15 19.26 -14.18
C LYS A 264 -15.21 18.53 -15.00
N THR A 265 -16.46 18.97 -14.82
CA THR A 265 -17.58 18.65 -15.72
C THR A 265 -17.47 19.55 -16.95
N LYS A 266 -17.38 18.97 -18.16
CA LYS A 266 -17.68 19.72 -19.38
C LYS A 266 -19.17 19.93 -19.48
#